data_AF-A0A7S3YCE2-F1
#
_entry.id   AF-A0A7S3YCE2-F1
#
_cell.length_a   1.000
_cell.length_b   1.000
_cell.length_c   1.000
_cell.angle_alpha   90.00
_cell.angle_beta   90.00
_cell.angle_gamma   90.00
#
_symmetry.space_group_name_H-M   'P 1'
#
loop_
_entity.id
_entity.type
_entity.pdbx_description
1 polymer ?
#
loop_
_entity_poly.entity_id
_entity_poly.type
_entity_poly.pdbx_seq_one_letter_code
_entity_poly.pdbx_strand_id
1 'polypeptide(L)'
;GGGAEAAAAAALALELESLRQAKQTLVAKNVRLVASIAQQYHLPNHQGGSLSMSDLVQEGCLGLVRAAEKFDPDRGFRFSTYATFWVKQRVRLYLKDRLIRLPMRVQEQAEAIRRLERRHLLARGRAPTPAELAGALGVPEAKVRYVQAHARPA
;
A
#
# COMPACT_ATOMS: atom_id res chain seq x y z
N GLY A 1 -22.68 17.96 -44.42
CA GLY A 1 -22.74 17.94 -42.95
C GLY A 1 -22.19 16.64 -42.40
N GLY A 2 -22.95 15.53 -42.47
CA GLY A 2 -22.63 14.29 -41.75
C GLY A 2 -21.42 13.46 -42.21
N GLY A 3 -20.97 13.58 -43.48
CA GLY A 3 -19.81 12.81 -43.98
C GLY A 3 -18.47 13.24 -43.37
N ALA A 4 -18.29 14.55 -43.14
CA ALA A 4 -17.08 15.09 -42.53
C ALA A 4 -17.01 14.76 -41.03
N GLU A 5 -18.15 14.79 -40.34
CA GLU A 5 -18.26 14.44 -38.92
C GLU A 5 -18.02 12.95 -38.68
N ALA A 6 -18.56 12.08 -39.54
CA ALA A 6 -18.29 10.64 -39.49
C ALA A 6 -16.82 10.30 -39.77
N ALA A 7 -16.18 10.99 -40.72
CA ALA A 7 -14.76 10.82 -41.02
C ALA A 7 -13.86 11.27 -39.84
N ALA A 8 -14.20 12.39 -39.19
CA ALA A 8 -13.48 12.89 -38.02
C ALA A 8 -13.63 11.93 -36.82
N ALA A 9 -14.82 11.39 -36.59
CA ALA A 9 -15.07 10.41 -35.54
C ALA A 9 -14.27 9.11 -35.76
N ALA A 10 -14.18 8.65 -37.02
CA ALA A 10 -13.39 7.48 -37.39
C ALA A 10 -11.89 7.70 -37.18
N ALA A 11 -11.37 8.88 -37.56
CA ALA A 11 -9.96 9.23 -37.34
C ALA A 11 -9.61 9.28 -35.84
N LEU A 12 -10.46 9.89 -35.02
CA LEU A 12 -10.28 9.92 -33.57
C LEU A 12 -10.29 8.52 -32.96
N ALA A 13 -11.20 7.64 -33.41
CA ALA A 13 -11.27 6.26 -32.92
C ALA A 13 -9.99 5.48 -33.23
N LEU A 14 -9.42 5.64 -34.44
CA LEU A 14 -8.17 5.01 -34.84
C LEU A 14 -7.00 5.50 -33.96
N GLU A 15 -6.92 6.80 -33.71
CA GLU A 15 -5.88 7.40 -32.89
C GLU A 15 -5.97 6.95 -31.43
N LEU A 16 -7.18 6.92 -30.86
CA LEU A 16 -7.40 6.39 -29.52
C LEU A 16 -6.97 4.93 -29.40
N GLU A 17 -7.19 4.12 -30.42
CA GLU A 17 -6.76 2.72 -30.42
C GLU A 17 -5.24 2.58 -30.48
N SER A 18 -4.58 3.38 -31.33
CA SER A 18 -3.11 3.44 -31.37
C SER A 18 -2.52 3.83 -30.02
N LEU A 19 -3.10 4.84 -29.35
CA LEU A 19 -2.67 5.27 -28.01
C LEU A 19 -2.86 4.18 -26.96
N ARG A 20 -3.96 3.42 -27.02
CA ARG A 20 -4.19 2.27 -26.13
C ARG A 20 -3.13 1.19 -26.33
N GLN A 21 -2.82 0.83 -27.58
CA GLN A 21 -1.80 -0.17 -27.90
C GLN A 21 -0.41 0.27 -27.47
N ALA A 22 -0.06 1.54 -27.66
CA ALA A 22 1.19 2.12 -27.20
C ALA A 22 1.31 2.03 -25.67
N LYS A 23 0.25 2.39 -24.93
CA LYS A 23 0.21 2.26 -23.47
C LYS A 23 0.37 0.80 -23.02
N GLN A 24 -0.36 -0.12 -23.63
CA GLN A 24 -0.26 -1.55 -23.31
C GLN A 24 1.16 -2.08 -23.53
N THR A 25 1.79 -1.70 -24.65
CA THR A 25 3.17 -2.06 -24.96
C THR A 25 4.15 -1.50 -23.93
N LEU A 26 3.98 -0.23 -23.54
CA LEU A 26 4.81 0.42 -22.52
C LEU A 26 4.71 -0.31 -21.17
N VAL A 27 3.49 -0.65 -20.75
CA VAL A 27 3.25 -1.41 -19.50
C VAL A 27 3.86 -2.81 -19.60
N ALA A 28 3.58 -3.56 -20.67
CA ALA A 28 4.04 -4.93 -20.87
C ALA A 28 5.57 -5.04 -20.81
N LYS A 29 6.29 -4.11 -21.46
CA LYS A 29 7.77 -4.07 -21.43
C LYS A 29 8.36 -3.81 -20.04
N ASN A 30 7.57 -3.28 -19.10
CA ASN A 30 8.04 -2.88 -17.77
C ASN A 30 7.49 -3.74 -16.62
N VAL A 31 6.75 -4.82 -16.88
CA VAL A 31 6.19 -5.68 -15.82
C VAL A 31 7.30 -6.28 -14.92
N ARG A 32 8.48 -6.57 -15.46
CA ARG A 32 9.61 -7.10 -14.67
C ARG A 32 10.09 -6.14 -13.57
N LEU A 33 9.93 -4.81 -13.77
CA LEU A 33 10.21 -3.80 -12.75
C LEU A 33 9.27 -3.95 -11.55
N VAL A 34 8.02 -4.33 -11.78
CA VAL A 34 7.04 -4.53 -10.71
C VAL A 34 7.46 -5.68 -9.82
N ALA A 35 7.84 -6.82 -10.40
CA ALA A 35 8.30 -7.98 -9.66
C ALA A 35 9.56 -7.67 -8.81
N SER A 36 10.54 -6.95 -9.37
CA SER A 36 11.75 -6.59 -8.63
C SER A 36 11.50 -5.63 -7.46
N ILE A 37 10.51 -4.73 -7.59
CA ILE A 37 10.08 -3.86 -6.50
C ILE A 37 9.26 -4.65 -5.47
N ALA A 38 8.30 -5.46 -5.90
CA ALA A 38 7.42 -6.26 -5.04
C ALA A 38 8.23 -7.23 -4.15
N GLN A 39 9.33 -7.78 -4.67
CA GLN A 39 10.22 -8.67 -3.93
C GLN A 39 10.77 -8.02 -2.65
N GLN A 40 10.96 -6.69 -2.63
CA GLN A 40 11.44 -5.95 -1.45
C GLN A 40 10.39 -5.90 -0.32
N TYR A 41 9.12 -6.15 -0.64
CA TYR A 41 7.99 -6.14 0.29
C TYR A 41 7.50 -7.55 0.66
N HIS A 42 7.97 -8.56 -0.06
CA HIS A 42 7.70 -9.97 0.23
C HIS A 42 8.74 -10.49 1.24
N LEU A 43 8.55 -10.19 2.53
CA LEU A 43 9.44 -10.65 3.60
C LEU A 43 9.13 -12.11 4.00
N PRO A 44 10.14 -12.97 4.21
CA PRO A 44 9.94 -14.40 4.50
C PRO A 44 9.30 -14.73 5.87
N ASN A 45 9.10 -13.76 6.76
CA ASN A 45 8.71 -14.00 8.15
C ASN A 45 7.38 -13.35 8.58
N HIS A 46 6.48 -12.97 7.66
CA HIS A 46 5.16 -12.48 8.02
C HIS A 46 4.25 -13.63 8.52
N GLN A 47 4.39 -14.00 9.79
CA GLN A 47 3.64 -15.06 10.50
C GLN A 47 2.14 -14.72 10.73
N GLY A 48 1.60 -13.67 10.10
CA GLY A 48 0.23 -13.18 10.32
C GLY A 48 -0.76 -13.41 9.17
N GLY A 49 -0.36 -14.13 8.13
CA GLY A 49 -1.13 -14.35 6.90
C GLY A 49 -0.26 -14.06 5.69
N SER A 50 0.04 -15.08 4.90
CA SER A 50 0.97 -14.99 3.77
C SER A 50 0.47 -13.97 2.75
N LEU A 51 1.13 -12.80 2.69
CA LEU A 51 0.97 -11.89 1.57
C LEU A 51 1.52 -12.58 0.32
N SER A 52 0.62 -12.98 -0.57
CA SER A 52 1.00 -13.61 -1.83
C SER A 52 1.82 -12.64 -2.67
N MET A 53 2.98 -13.09 -3.14
CA MET A 53 3.79 -12.35 -4.10
C MET A 53 3.00 -11.99 -5.36
N SER A 54 2.09 -12.87 -5.81
CA SER A 54 1.19 -12.59 -6.94
C SER A 54 0.33 -11.36 -6.70
N ASP A 55 -0.20 -11.21 -5.48
CA ASP A 55 -1.06 -10.07 -5.15
C ASP A 55 -0.25 -8.76 -5.11
N LEU A 56 0.96 -8.79 -4.53
CA LEU A 56 1.86 -7.62 -4.53
C LEU A 56 2.23 -7.20 -5.96
N VAL A 57 2.46 -8.17 -6.84
CA VAL A 57 2.73 -7.91 -8.26
C VAL A 57 1.51 -7.33 -8.94
N GLN A 58 0.31 -7.87 -8.73
CA GLN A 58 -0.93 -7.33 -9.32
C GLN A 58 -1.18 -5.88 -8.89
N GLU A 59 -1.01 -5.58 -7.60
CA GLU A 59 -1.18 -4.24 -7.07
C GLU A 59 -0.12 -3.27 -7.57
N GLY A 60 1.12 -3.74 -7.69
CA GLY A 60 2.19 -3.00 -8.33
C GLY A 60 1.92 -2.73 -9.82
N CYS A 61 1.29 -3.67 -10.54
CA CYS A 61 0.89 -3.48 -11.94
C CYS A 61 -0.16 -2.37 -12.10
N LEU A 62 -1.10 -2.24 -11.16
CA LEU A 62 -2.02 -1.08 -11.13
C LEU A 62 -1.25 0.25 -10.98
N GLY A 63 -0.18 0.25 -10.18
CA GLY A 63 0.73 1.40 -10.06
C GLY A 63 1.48 1.70 -11.36
N LEU A 64 1.93 0.65 -12.05
CA LEU A 64 2.62 0.77 -13.33
C LEU A 64 1.70 1.34 -14.43
N VAL A 65 0.45 0.88 -14.51
CA VAL A 65 -0.56 1.44 -15.43
C VAL A 65 -0.77 2.92 -15.14
N ARG A 66 -0.92 3.29 -13.86
CA ARG A 66 -1.08 4.70 -13.47
C ARG A 66 0.14 5.56 -13.81
N ALA A 67 1.34 4.99 -13.73
CA ALA A 67 2.55 5.65 -14.18
C ALA A 67 2.52 5.89 -15.69
N ALA A 68 2.12 4.89 -16.48
CA ALA A 68 2.02 4.99 -17.94
C ALA A 68 1.00 6.06 -18.38
N GLU A 69 -0.12 6.21 -17.66
CA GLU A 69 -1.11 7.25 -17.93
C GLU A 69 -0.63 8.67 -17.69
N LYS A 70 0.34 8.84 -16.79
CA LYS A 70 0.83 10.16 -16.34
C LYS A 70 2.26 10.45 -16.76
N PHE A 71 2.87 9.56 -17.53
CA PHE A 71 4.25 9.72 -17.94
C PHE A 71 4.32 10.75 -19.06
N ASP A 72 5.27 11.65 -18.91
CA ASP A 72 5.54 12.73 -19.85
C ASP A 72 6.97 12.51 -20.39
N PRO A 73 7.11 12.06 -21.65
CA PRO A 73 8.41 11.74 -22.24
C PRO A 73 9.28 12.99 -22.46
N ASP A 74 8.67 14.17 -22.57
CA ASP A 74 9.38 15.43 -22.87
C ASP A 74 10.19 15.94 -21.68
N ARG A 75 9.95 15.40 -20.48
CA ARG A 75 10.70 15.73 -19.26
C ARG A 75 12.10 15.12 -19.20
N GLY A 76 12.49 14.28 -20.15
CA GLY A 76 13.86 13.77 -20.28
C GLY A 76 14.26 12.67 -19.27
N PHE A 77 13.32 12.10 -18.52
CA PHE A 77 13.60 10.99 -17.60
C PHE A 77 13.11 9.65 -18.14
N ARG A 78 13.85 8.58 -17.85
CA ARG A 78 13.43 7.21 -18.21
C ARG A 78 12.12 6.85 -17.49
N PHE A 79 11.22 6.18 -18.20
CA PHE A 79 9.95 5.71 -17.65
C PHE A 79 10.11 4.89 -16.36
N SER A 80 11.11 4.01 -16.29
CA SER A 80 11.37 3.16 -15.12
C SER A 80 11.64 3.96 -13.84
N THR A 81 12.32 5.10 -13.96
CA THR A 81 12.56 6.03 -12.84
C THR A 81 11.25 6.57 -12.30
N TYR A 82 10.36 7.03 -13.17
CA TYR A 82 9.04 7.56 -12.79
C TYR A 82 8.11 6.47 -12.26
N ALA A 83 8.05 5.33 -12.94
CA ALA A 83 7.20 4.20 -12.58
C ALA A 83 7.51 3.63 -11.19
N THR A 84 8.77 3.63 -10.78
CA THR A 84 9.20 3.12 -9.47
C THR A 84 8.44 3.76 -8.31
N PHE A 85 8.16 5.07 -8.36
CA PHE A 85 7.39 5.75 -7.32
C PHE A 85 5.96 5.22 -7.23
N TRP A 86 5.26 5.14 -8.37
CA TRP A 86 3.87 4.69 -8.44
C TRP A 86 3.70 3.22 -8.03
N VAL A 87 4.63 2.34 -8.45
CA VAL A 87 4.63 0.93 -8.06
C VAL A 87 4.82 0.79 -6.55
N LYS A 88 5.85 1.43 -5.97
CA LYS A 88 6.10 1.41 -4.51
C LYS A 88 4.90 1.95 -3.73
N GLN A 89 4.30 3.04 -4.20
CA GLN A 89 3.14 3.65 -3.56
C GLN A 89 1.95 2.68 -3.51
N ARG A 90 1.61 2.03 -4.63
CA ARG A 90 0.49 1.08 -4.68
C ARG A 90 0.72 -0.14 -3.81
N VAL A 91 1.91 -0.74 -3.88
CA VAL A 91 2.27 -1.89 -3.03
C VAL A 91 2.14 -1.51 -1.54
N ARG A 92 2.63 -0.34 -1.13
CA ARG A 92 2.49 0.13 0.26
C ARG A 92 1.05 0.40 0.68
N LEU A 93 0.23 0.95 -0.21
CA LEU A 93 -1.19 1.19 0.07
C LEU A 93 -1.93 -0.12 0.29
N TYR A 94 -1.70 -1.10 -0.57
CA TYR A 94 -2.29 -2.43 -0.45
C TYR A 94 -1.88 -3.15 0.85
N LEU A 95 -0.61 -3.04 1.26
CA LEU A 95 -0.14 -3.55 2.56
C LEU A 95 -0.86 -2.88 3.74
N LYS A 96 -1.22 -1.60 3.63
CA LYS A 96 -1.99 -0.89 4.65
C LYS A 96 -3.47 -1.30 4.68
N ASP A 97 -4.03 -1.69 3.54
CA ASP A 97 -5.46 -1.96 3.34
C ASP A 97 -5.87 -3.38 3.77
N ARG A 98 -4.97 -4.37 3.65
CA ARG A 98 -5.21 -5.76 4.11
C ARG A 98 -5.19 -5.96 5.62
N LEU A 99 -4.85 -4.93 6.39
CA LEU A 99 -5.07 -4.91 7.82
C LEU A 99 -6.50 -4.43 8.03
N ILE A 100 -7.38 -5.25 8.61
CA ILE A 100 -8.63 -4.74 9.21
C ILE A 100 -8.22 -3.58 10.12
N ARG A 101 -8.44 -2.35 9.65
CA ARG A 101 -7.87 -1.17 10.27
C ARG A 101 -8.74 -0.81 11.47
N LEU A 102 -8.21 -1.01 12.67
CA LEU A 102 -8.83 -0.46 13.87
C LEU A 102 -8.92 1.06 13.73
N PRO A 103 -9.99 1.71 14.22
CA PRO A 103 -10.12 3.16 14.19
C PRO A 103 -8.88 3.86 14.77
N MET A 104 -8.50 5.02 14.22
CA MET A 104 -7.26 5.75 14.57
C MET A 104 -7.02 5.89 16.07
N ARG A 105 -8.04 6.23 16.86
CA ARG A 105 -7.95 6.33 18.33
C ARG A 105 -7.53 5.01 19.00
N VAL A 106 -8.00 3.87 18.49
CA VAL A 106 -7.63 2.55 18.99
C VAL A 106 -6.16 2.24 18.63
N GLN A 107 -5.68 2.73 17.49
CA GLN A 107 -4.27 2.59 17.08
C GLN A 107 -3.33 3.43 17.98
N GLU A 108 -3.67 4.71 18.20
CA GLU A 108 -2.92 5.60 19.11
C GLU A 108 -2.84 5.03 20.52
N GLN A 109 -3.95 4.46 21.01
CA GLN A 109 -4.01 3.77 22.30
C GLN A 109 -3.15 2.50 22.32
N ALA A 110 -3.18 1.68 21.28
CA ALA A 110 -2.34 0.48 21.19
C ALA A 110 -0.84 0.82 21.19
N GLU A 111 -0.44 1.90 20.52
CA GLU A 111 0.95 2.37 20.55
C GLU A 111 1.35 2.91 21.93
N ALA A 112 0.46 3.64 22.60
CA ALA A 112 0.69 4.11 23.96
C ALA A 112 0.88 2.94 24.95
N ILE A 113 0.02 1.91 24.84
CA ILE A 113 0.14 0.67 25.61
C ILE A 113 1.49 0.00 25.34
N ARG A 114 1.87 -0.23 24.08
CA ARG A 114 3.16 -0.86 23.73
C ARG A 114 4.37 -0.05 24.23
N ARG A 115 4.30 1.28 24.20
CA ARG A 115 5.37 2.14 24.75
C ARG A 115 5.52 1.94 26.26
N LEU A 116 4.41 1.86 26.99
CA LEU A 116 4.43 1.61 28.43
C LEU A 116 4.89 0.20 28.75
N GLU A 117 4.43 -0.82 28.04
CA GLU A 117 4.88 -2.21 28.21
C GLU A 117 6.39 -2.33 28.08
N ARG A 118 6.98 -1.72 27.04
CA ARG A 118 8.45 -1.70 26.85
C ARG A 118 9.18 -0.98 27.99
N ARG A 119 8.70 0.19 28.41
CA ARG A 119 9.30 0.93 29.53
C ARG A 119 9.23 0.14 30.84
N HIS A 120 8.11 -0.51 31.10
CA HIS A 120 7.90 -1.30 32.31
C HIS A 120 8.77 -2.55 32.32
N LEU A 121 8.91 -3.21 31.17
CA LEU A 121 9.79 -4.36 31.01
C LEU A 121 11.25 -3.97 31.29
N LEU A 122 11.72 -2.85 30.74
CA LEU A 122 13.08 -2.35 30.96
C LEU A 122 13.32 -1.92 32.42
N ALA A 123 12.33 -1.27 33.05
CA ALA A 123 12.50 -0.74 34.40
C ALA A 123 12.28 -1.76 35.52
N ARG A 124 11.42 -2.76 35.30
CA ARG A 124 10.95 -3.69 36.35
C ARG A 124 11.11 -5.17 36.00
N GLY A 125 11.68 -5.49 34.83
CA GLY A 125 11.90 -6.87 34.39
C GLY A 125 10.64 -7.68 34.10
N ARG A 126 9.45 -7.04 34.11
CA ARG A 126 8.17 -7.70 33.84
C ARG A 126 7.22 -6.81 33.05
N ALA A 127 6.30 -7.45 32.33
CA ALA A 127 5.18 -6.77 31.69
C ALA A 127 4.26 -6.13 32.75
N PRO A 128 3.67 -4.95 32.47
CA PRO A 128 2.70 -4.31 33.33
C PRO A 128 1.36 -5.05 33.27
N THR A 129 0.59 -5.02 34.36
CA THR A 129 -0.77 -5.56 34.38
C THR A 129 -1.75 -4.61 33.66
N PRO A 130 -2.92 -5.10 33.21
CA PRO A 130 -3.94 -4.23 32.60
C PRO A 130 -4.36 -3.07 33.51
N ALA A 131 -4.40 -3.27 34.84
CA ALA A 131 -4.69 -2.24 35.81
C ALA A 131 -3.58 -1.17 35.91
N GLU A 132 -2.30 -1.58 35.87
CA GLU A 132 -1.16 -0.66 35.83
C GLU A 132 -1.14 0.18 34.54
N LEU A 133 -1.46 -0.45 33.40
CA LEU A 133 -1.61 0.23 32.11
C LEU A 133 -2.78 1.23 32.13
N ALA A 134 -3.91 0.83 32.68
CA ALA A 134 -5.10 1.67 32.83
C ALA A 134 -4.81 2.93 33.66
N GLY A 135 -4.16 2.75 34.82
CA GLY A 135 -3.74 3.84 35.69
C GLY A 135 -2.77 4.80 35.02
N ALA A 136 -1.77 4.28 34.30
CA ALA A 136 -0.78 5.10 33.58
C ALA A 136 -1.35 5.87 32.38
N LEU A 137 -2.42 5.35 31.74
CA LEU A 137 -3.05 5.94 30.57
C LEU A 137 -4.29 6.78 30.91
N GLY A 138 -4.77 6.75 32.15
CA GLY A 138 -6.00 7.44 32.56
C GLY A 138 -7.26 6.92 31.85
N VAL A 139 -7.28 5.63 31.48
CA VAL A 139 -8.41 5.00 30.79
C VAL A 139 -8.93 3.79 31.58
N PRO A 140 -10.20 3.39 31.45
CA PRO A 140 -10.71 2.21 32.13
C PRO A 140 -9.97 0.93 31.73
N GLU A 141 -9.78 0.00 32.66
CA GLU A 141 -9.13 -1.29 32.38
C GLU A 141 -9.84 -2.09 31.27
N ALA A 142 -11.17 -2.04 31.22
CA ALA A 142 -11.96 -2.64 30.15
C ALA A 142 -11.56 -2.11 28.76
N LYS A 143 -11.17 -0.83 28.66
CA LYS A 143 -10.71 -0.22 27.41
C LYS A 143 -9.32 -0.73 27.03
N VAL A 144 -8.41 -0.89 28.00
CA VAL A 144 -7.08 -1.49 27.78
C VAL A 144 -7.22 -2.90 27.25
N ARG A 145 -8.06 -3.73 27.89
CA ARG A 145 -8.34 -5.11 27.46
C ARG A 145 -8.95 -5.17 26.07
N TYR A 146 -9.90 -4.28 25.76
CA TYR A 146 -10.48 -4.17 24.43
C TYR A 146 -9.42 -3.87 23.36
N VAL A 147 -8.54 -2.89 23.63
CA VAL A 147 -7.47 -2.52 22.70
C VAL A 147 -6.48 -3.68 22.53
N GLN A 148 -6.05 -4.34 23.62
CA GLN A 148 -5.14 -5.49 23.55
C GLN A 148 -5.75 -6.70 22.83
N ALA A 149 -7.05 -6.96 22.98
CA ALA A 149 -7.73 -8.08 22.32
C ALA A 149 -7.92 -7.87 20.81
N HIS A 150 -8.08 -6.63 20.37
CA HIS A 150 -8.37 -6.32 18.96
C HIS A 150 -7.14 -5.83 18.19
N ALA A 151 -6.15 -5.25 18.88
CA ALA A 151 -4.86 -4.91 18.28
C ALA A 151 -4.02 -6.18 18.12
N ARG A 152 -3.92 -6.69 16.89
CA ARG A 152 -2.95 -7.76 16.60
C ARG A 152 -1.51 -7.26 16.91
N PRO A 153 -0.65 -8.12 17.46
CA PRO A 153 0.78 -7.84 17.50
C PRO A 153 1.27 -7.65 16.07
N ALA A 154 2.04 -6.58 15.87
CA ALA A 154 2.67 -6.27 14.58
C ALA A 154 3.85 -7.21 14.32
#